data_AF-A0A2M6UA53-F1
#
_entry.id   AF-A0A2M6UA53-F1
#
_cell.length_a   1.000
_cell.length_b   1.000
_cell.length_c   1.000
_cell.angle_alpha   90.00
_cell.angle_beta   90.00
_cell.angle_gamma   90.00
#
_symmetry.space_group_name_H-M   'P 1'
#
loop_
_entity.id
_entity.type
_entity.pdbx_description
1 polymer ?
#
loop_
_entity_poly.entity_id
_entity_poly.type
_entity_poly.pdbx_seq_one_letter_code
_entity_poly.pdbx_strand_id
1 'polypeptide(L)'
;MKFGRDSLVLAACLAIVTSPAFACDIGSAAAAIASIGQKIQAGRIKRIDVLKISDRLLASIPISPEHFSSYASERKTLVLAERDATELAAAVKALAPARLSYQPDLRWQLVFVDDAGNKPHTIFFSKRYVQGRGRAGYVDGNMCAFSAAAIGSPALVKWLLKRL
;
A
#
# COMPACT_ATOMS: atom_id res chain seq x y z
N MET A 1 17.19 36.95 34.08
CA MET A 1 17.25 35.68 33.34
C MET A 1 15.82 35.25 32.98
N LYS A 2 15.38 35.54 31.75
CA LYS A 2 14.06 35.11 31.24
C LYS A 2 14.26 33.84 30.41
N PHE A 3 14.48 32.71 31.07
CA PHE A 3 14.45 31.39 30.44
C PHE A 3 13.18 30.69 30.89
N GLY A 4 12.19 30.57 30.02
CA GLY A 4 10.94 29.91 30.39
C GLY A 4 9.84 29.91 29.35
N ARG A 5 9.94 30.73 28.29
CA ARG A 5 8.95 30.77 27.21
C ARG A 5 9.43 30.10 25.92
N ASP A 6 10.71 30.27 25.58
CA ASP A 6 11.25 29.75 24.31
C ASP A 6 11.47 28.22 24.33
N SER A 7 11.72 27.63 25.50
CA SER A 7 11.85 26.18 25.65
C SER A 7 10.51 25.43 25.54
N LEU A 8 9.38 26.12 25.75
CA LEU A 8 8.04 25.52 25.67
C LEU A 8 7.55 25.41 24.22
N VAL A 9 8.02 26.28 23.33
CA VAL A 9 7.70 26.22 21.90
C VAL A 9 8.47 25.09 21.20
N LEU A 10 9.73 24.83 21.60
CA LEU A 10 10.50 23.72 21.03
C LEU A 10 9.94 22.34 21.39
N ALA A 11 9.36 22.18 22.58
CA ALA A 11 8.70 20.93 22.98
C ALA A 11 7.39 20.68 22.21
N ALA A 12 6.67 21.73 21.84
CA ALA A 12 5.46 21.63 21.02
C ALA A 12 5.78 21.25 19.55
N CYS A 13 6.92 21.69 19.01
CA CYS A 13 7.35 21.31 17.66
C CYS A 13 7.94 19.89 17.59
N LEU A 14 8.58 19.39 18.65
CA LEU A 14 9.07 18.00 18.68
C LEU A 14 7.98 16.95 18.89
N ALA A 15 6.80 17.32 19.39
CA ALA A 15 5.65 16.42 19.49
C ALA A 15 4.96 16.12 18.15
N ILE A 16 5.33 16.81 17.07
CA ILE A 16 4.70 16.66 15.73
C ILE A 16 5.41 15.57 14.90
N VAL A 17 6.60 15.12 15.28
CA VAL A 17 7.39 14.16 14.48
C VAL A 17 7.12 12.69 14.86
N THR A 18 6.35 12.44 15.91
CA THR A 18 5.90 11.09 16.27
C THR A 18 4.41 10.96 15.99
N SER A 19 3.99 11.13 14.74
CA SER A 19 2.67 10.63 14.36
C SER A 19 2.75 9.10 14.34
N PRO A 20 2.08 8.38 15.26
CA PRO A 20 1.87 6.95 15.06
C PRO A 20 1.17 6.79 13.71
N ALA A 21 1.51 5.73 12.97
CA ALA A 21 0.88 5.36 11.70
C ALA A 21 -0.59 5.83 11.68
N PHE A 22 -0.88 6.85 10.85
CA PHE A 22 -2.14 7.58 10.89
C PHE A 22 -3.30 6.59 10.98
N ALA A 23 -4.21 6.81 11.95
CA ALA A 23 -5.44 6.05 12.03
C ALA A 23 -6.10 6.06 10.64
N CYS A 24 -6.47 4.87 10.15
CA CYS A 24 -7.08 4.63 8.84
C CYS A 24 -8.07 5.74 8.44
N ASP A 25 -7.66 6.68 7.57
CA ASP A 25 -8.64 7.47 6.83
C ASP A 25 -9.16 6.61 5.68
N ILE A 26 -10.27 5.93 5.95
CA ILE A 26 -10.96 5.08 4.97
C ILE A 26 -11.35 5.89 3.74
N GLY A 27 -11.70 7.17 3.91
CA GLY A 27 -12.08 8.06 2.81
C GLY A 27 -10.90 8.30 1.88
N SER A 28 -9.72 8.60 2.44
CA SER A 28 -8.48 8.78 1.67
C SER A 28 -8.04 7.48 1.00
N ALA A 29 -8.10 6.33 1.69
CA ALA A 29 -7.79 5.04 1.09
C ALA A 29 -8.75 4.69 -0.06
N ALA A 30 -10.05 4.97 0.09
CA ALA A 30 -11.05 4.76 -0.96
C ALA A 30 -10.83 5.68 -2.16
N ALA A 31 -10.52 6.95 -1.92
CA ALA A 31 -10.21 7.92 -2.96
C ALA A 31 -8.95 7.52 -3.75
N ALA A 32 -7.91 7.04 -3.07
CA ALA A 32 -6.71 6.51 -3.69
C ALA A 32 -7.03 5.29 -4.58
N ILE A 33 -7.78 4.31 -4.07
CA ILE A 33 -8.21 3.13 -4.85
C ILE A 33 -9.01 3.54 -6.10
N ALA A 34 -9.94 4.49 -5.96
CA ALA A 34 -10.70 5.02 -7.09
C ALA A 34 -9.79 5.72 -8.12
N SER A 35 -8.85 6.54 -7.67
CA SER A 35 -7.86 7.21 -8.51
C SER A 35 -6.97 6.21 -9.26
N ILE A 36 -6.53 5.13 -8.61
CA ILE A 36 -5.76 4.06 -9.27
C ILE A 36 -6.58 3.45 -10.40
N GLY A 37 -7.84 3.07 -10.13
CA GLY A 37 -8.74 2.51 -11.14
C GLY A 37 -8.94 3.44 -12.34
N GLN A 38 -9.17 4.73 -12.11
CA GLN A 38 -9.29 5.73 -13.18
C GLN A 38 -8.00 5.88 -13.99
N LYS A 39 -6.84 5.94 -13.33
CA LYS A 39 -5.53 6.07 -14.02
C LYS A 39 -5.19 4.83 -14.85
N ILE A 40 -5.57 3.63 -14.39
CA ILE A 40 -5.42 2.40 -15.18
C ILE A 40 -6.31 2.46 -16.43
N GLN A 41 -7.59 2.79 -16.27
CA GLN A 41 -8.54 2.87 -17.39
C GLN A 41 -8.16 3.95 -18.41
N ALA A 42 -7.60 5.06 -17.95
CA ALA A 42 -7.09 6.13 -18.79
C ALA A 42 -5.71 5.80 -19.42
N GLY A 43 -5.17 4.60 -19.21
CA GLY A 43 -3.87 4.19 -19.75
C GLY A 43 -2.67 4.98 -19.19
N ARG A 44 -2.85 5.66 -18.05
CA ARG A 44 -1.83 6.49 -17.39
C ARG A 44 -0.88 5.69 -16.51
N ILE A 45 -1.28 4.49 -16.10
CA ILE A 45 -0.37 3.51 -15.50
C ILE A 45 0.18 2.63 -16.62
N LYS A 46 1.50 2.59 -16.77
CA LYS A 46 2.19 1.80 -17.80
C LYS A 46 2.84 0.54 -17.24
N ARG A 47 3.18 0.55 -15.96
CA ARG A 47 3.88 -0.54 -15.31
C ARG A 47 3.42 -0.70 -13.86
N ILE A 48 3.47 -1.94 -13.37
CA ILE A 48 3.41 -2.26 -11.95
C ILE A 48 4.73 -2.89 -11.54
N ASP A 49 5.39 -2.33 -10.54
CA ASP A 49 6.47 -3.03 -9.84
C ASP A 49 5.90 -3.75 -8.63
N VAL A 50 6.21 -5.03 -8.52
CA VAL A 50 5.85 -5.89 -7.40
C VAL A 50 7.12 -6.17 -6.61
N LEU A 51 7.16 -5.68 -5.38
CA LEU A 51 8.24 -5.94 -4.44
C LEU A 51 7.74 -6.88 -3.35
N LYS A 52 8.60 -7.80 -2.95
CA LYS A 52 8.28 -8.80 -1.93
C LYS A 52 9.45 -9.01 -0.98
N ILE A 53 9.11 -9.15 0.29
CA ILE A 53 10.03 -9.58 1.34
C ILE A 53 9.94 -11.11 1.44
N SER A 54 11.09 -11.78 1.36
CA SER A 54 11.15 -13.24 1.48
C SER A 54 10.49 -13.72 2.77
N ASP A 55 9.76 -14.83 2.68
CA ASP A 55 9.19 -15.51 3.85
C ASP A 55 10.25 -16.05 4.82
N ARG A 56 11.51 -16.17 4.36
CA ARG A 56 12.66 -16.57 5.19
C ARG A 56 13.15 -15.43 6.09
N LEU A 57 12.80 -14.18 5.77
CA LEU A 57 13.17 -13.03 6.60
C LEU A 57 12.24 -12.97 7.82
N LEU A 58 12.66 -13.64 8.89
CA LEU A 58 12.03 -13.56 10.20
C LEU A 58 12.33 -12.19 10.81
N ALA A 59 11.44 -11.24 10.61
CA ALA A 59 11.45 -9.99 11.36
C ALA A 59 10.78 -10.24 12.71
N SER A 60 11.45 -9.89 13.81
CA SER A 60 10.88 -9.88 15.16
C SER A 60 9.78 -8.82 15.34
N ILE A 61 9.68 -7.87 14.39
CA ILE A 61 8.72 -6.77 14.36
C ILE A 61 7.92 -6.77 13.05
N PRO A 62 6.66 -6.30 13.06
CA PRO A 62 5.89 -6.07 11.84
C PRO A 62 6.59 -5.07 10.92
N ILE A 63 6.68 -5.38 9.63
CA ILE A 63 7.25 -4.44 8.64
C ILE A 63 6.25 -3.32 8.33
N SER A 64 6.68 -2.06 8.48
CA SER A 64 5.92 -0.86 8.09
C SER A 64 6.26 -0.38 6.67
N PRO A 65 5.41 0.46 6.02
CA PRO A 65 5.65 0.96 4.66
C PRO A 65 7.02 1.64 4.49
N GLU A 66 7.42 2.42 5.49
CA GLU A 66 8.66 3.21 5.52
C GLU A 66 9.91 2.33 5.37
N HIS A 67 9.89 1.15 6.00
CA HIS A 67 11.02 0.24 6.00
C HIS A 67 10.96 -0.83 4.91
N PHE A 68 9.82 -0.97 4.22
CA PHE A 68 9.57 -2.07 3.30
C PHE A 68 10.65 -2.18 2.22
N SER A 69 11.03 -1.06 1.61
CA SER A 69 11.99 -1.02 0.50
C SER A 69 13.37 -1.55 0.90
N SER A 70 13.81 -1.32 2.14
CA SER A 70 15.09 -1.79 2.68
C SER A 70 15.15 -3.30 2.87
N TYR A 71 13.99 -3.95 3.02
CA TYR A 71 13.88 -5.41 3.23
C TYR A 71 13.40 -6.18 2.00
N ALA A 72 13.00 -5.49 0.93
CA ALA A 72 12.51 -6.12 -0.29
C ALA A 72 13.63 -6.95 -0.94
N SER A 73 13.44 -8.26 -0.98
CA SER A 73 14.42 -9.21 -1.52
C SER A 73 14.09 -9.66 -2.95
N GLU A 74 12.84 -9.48 -3.37
CA GLU A 74 12.36 -9.86 -4.68
C GLU A 74 11.69 -8.66 -5.34
N ARG A 75 11.99 -8.44 -6.62
CA ARG A 75 11.34 -7.44 -7.47
C ARG A 75 10.93 -8.08 -8.79
N LYS A 76 9.68 -7.86 -9.17
CA LYS A 76 9.15 -8.19 -10.49
C LYS A 76 8.48 -6.98 -11.09
N THR A 77 8.57 -6.86 -12.41
CA THR A 77 8.02 -5.74 -13.16
C THR A 77 7.03 -6.29 -14.17
N LEU A 78 5.82 -5.73 -14.19
CA LEU A 78 4.80 -6.02 -15.17
C LEU A 78 4.54 -4.77 -16.00
N VAL A 79 4.84 -4.82 -17.30
CA VAL A 79 4.42 -3.80 -18.26
C VAL A 79 2.97 -4.08 -18.65
N LEU A 80 2.11 -3.08 -18.56
CA LEU A 80 0.68 -3.23 -18.82
C LEU A 80 0.40 -3.05 -20.32
N ALA A 81 -0.27 -4.02 -20.92
CA ALA A 81 -0.88 -3.86 -22.22
C ALA A 81 -2.29 -3.25 -22.07
N GLU A 82 -2.82 -2.62 -23.11
CA GLU A 82 -4.17 -2.02 -23.08
C GLU A 82 -5.26 -3.03 -22.70
N ARG A 83 -5.13 -4.28 -23.18
CA ARG A 83 -6.04 -5.39 -22.85
C ARG A 83 -6.11 -5.72 -21.35
N ASP A 84 -5.08 -5.36 -20.58
CA ASP A 84 -5.00 -5.64 -19.14
C ASP A 84 -5.74 -4.59 -18.30
N ALA A 85 -6.01 -3.40 -18.86
CA ALA A 85 -6.53 -2.26 -18.12
C ALA A 85 -7.88 -2.52 -17.46
N THR A 86 -8.82 -3.13 -18.19
CA THR A 86 -10.18 -3.39 -17.66
C THR A 86 -10.16 -4.40 -16.51
N GLU A 87 -9.45 -5.52 -16.68
CA GLU A 87 -9.35 -6.57 -15.66
C GLU A 87 -8.63 -6.06 -14.40
N LEU A 88 -7.53 -5.33 -14.60
CA LEU A 88 -6.75 -4.74 -13.52
C LEU A 88 -7.53 -3.66 -12.77
N ALA A 89 -8.21 -2.74 -13.48
CA ALA A 89 -9.02 -1.69 -12.85
C ALA A 89 -10.17 -2.29 -12.03
N ALA A 90 -10.81 -3.35 -12.52
CA ALA A 90 -11.83 -4.09 -11.77
C ALA A 90 -11.24 -4.74 -10.50
N ALA A 91 -10.06 -5.38 -10.62
CA ALA A 91 -9.36 -6.00 -9.49
C ALA A 91 -8.96 -4.97 -8.42
N VAL A 92 -8.52 -3.78 -8.82
CA VAL A 92 -8.19 -2.69 -7.89
C VAL A 92 -9.45 -2.10 -7.25
N LYS A 93 -10.51 -1.84 -8.02
CA LYS A 93 -11.78 -1.30 -7.50
C LYS A 93 -12.44 -2.24 -6.48
N ALA A 94 -12.17 -3.54 -6.59
CA ALA A 94 -12.62 -4.53 -5.63
C ALA A 94 -11.92 -4.38 -4.25
N LEU A 95 -10.83 -3.62 -4.13
CA LEU A 95 -10.28 -3.29 -2.82
C LEU A 95 -11.26 -2.35 -2.10
N ALA A 96 -12.00 -2.89 -1.14
CA ALA A 96 -12.90 -2.11 -0.30
C ALA A 96 -12.21 -1.84 1.05
N PRO A 97 -11.73 -0.60 1.31
CA PRO A 97 -11.04 -0.28 2.54
C PRO A 97 -12.01 -0.30 3.72
N ALA A 98 -11.54 -0.79 4.86
CA ALA A 98 -12.25 -0.84 6.13
C ALA A 98 -11.30 -0.44 7.25
N ARG A 99 -11.86 -0.06 8.40
CA ARG A 99 -11.06 0.32 9.56
C ARG A 99 -10.22 -0.85 10.04
N LEU A 100 -8.95 -0.58 10.30
CA LEU A 100 -8.02 -1.54 10.90
C LEU A 100 -7.60 -1.03 12.29
N SER A 101 -7.55 -1.94 13.27
CA SER A 101 -7.23 -1.63 14.67
C SER A 101 -5.84 -2.10 15.10
N TYR A 102 -5.05 -2.68 14.20
CA TYR A 102 -3.72 -3.21 14.49
C TYR A 102 -2.78 -2.95 13.31
N GLN A 103 -1.48 -2.88 13.58
CA GLN A 103 -0.48 -2.70 12.52
C GLN A 103 -0.27 -4.01 11.73
N PRO A 104 -0.37 -3.99 10.39
CA PRO A 104 -0.10 -5.18 9.59
C PRO A 104 1.39 -5.47 9.47
N ASP A 105 1.74 -6.76 9.45
CA ASP A 105 3.06 -7.22 8.99
C ASP A 105 3.08 -7.33 7.46
N LEU A 106 3.67 -6.33 6.81
CA LEU A 106 3.69 -6.22 5.35
C LEU A 106 4.72 -7.15 4.73
N ARG A 107 4.35 -7.82 3.64
CA ARG A 107 5.29 -8.68 2.87
C ARG A 107 5.28 -8.41 1.37
N TRP A 108 4.31 -7.65 0.89
CA TRP A 108 4.15 -7.32 -0.52
C TRP A 108 3.89 -5.83 -0.70
N GLN A 109 4.44 -5.27 -1.76
CA GLN A 109 4.23 -3.90 -2.20
C GLN A 109 3.94 -3.91 -3.71
N LEU A 110 2.91 -3.18 -4.11
CA LEU A 110 2.61 -2.84 -5.49
C LEU A 110 2.87 -1.36 -5.69
N VAL A 111 3.70 -1.04 -6.65
CA VAL A 111 3.98 0.35 -7.05
C VAL A 111 3.41 0.54 -8.45
N PHE A 112 2.43 1.43 -8.58
CA PHE A 112 1.86 1.81 -9.86
C PHE A 112 2.74 2.90 -10.46
N VAL A 113 3.25 2.68 -11.68
CA VAL A 113 4.21 3.56 -12.34
C VAL A 113 3.62 4.10 -13.64
N ASP A 114 3.71 5.41 -13.83
CA ASP A 114 3.30 6.08 -15.06
C ASP A 114 4.40 6.06 -16.13
N ASP A 115 4.11 6.66 -17.29
CA ASP A 115 5.04 6.71 -18.42
C ASP A 115 6.30 7.55 -18.15
N ALA A 116 6.20 8.55 -17.26
CA ALA A 116 7.31 9.40 -16.83
C ALA A 116 8.13 8.75 -15.70
N GLY A 117 7.76 7.56 -15.23
CA GLY A 117 8.43 6.87 -14.14
C GLY A 117 8.00 7.35 -12.74
N ASN A 118 7.00 8.23 -12.63
CA ASN A 118 6.45 8.63 -11.34
C ASN A 118 5.70 7.46 -10.72
N LYS A 119 5.58 7.49 -9.39
CA LYS A 119 4.91 6.47 -8.59
C LYS A 119 3.62 7.06 -8.00
N PRO A 120 2.58 7.31 -8.83
CA PRO A 120 1.38 8.01 -8.39
C PRO A 120 0.66 7.32 -7.22
N HIS A 121 0.79 5.99 -7.09
CA HIS A 121 0.15 5.23 -6.04
C HIS A 121 0.96 4.00 -5.64
N THR A 122 0.84 3.61 -4.37
CA THR A 122 1.44 2.40 -3.79
C THR A 122 0.44 1.68 -2.90
N ILE A 123 0.38 0.36 -3.01
CA ILE A 123 -0.41 -0.49 -2.12
C ILE A 123 0.50 -1.51 -1.44
N PHE A 124 0.34 -1.68 -0.14
CA PHE A 124 1.04 -2.70 0.63
C PHE A 124 0.06 -3.77 1.12
N PHE A 125 0.48 -5.03 1.09
CA PHE A 125 -0.30 -6.15 1.60
C PHE A 125 0.48 -6.93 2.67
N SER A 126 -0.24 -7.35 3.70
CA SER A 126 0.27 -8.36 4.62
C SER A 126 0.37 -9.73 3.97
N LYS A 127 1.26 -10.59 4.48
CA LYS A 127 1.41 -11.98 4.03
C LYS A 127 0.09 -12.72 3.98
N ARG A 128 -0.70 -12.54 5.03
CA ARG A 128 -1.94 -13.29 5.20
C ARG A 128 -2.88 -12.98 4.03
N TYR A 129 -3.00 -11.70 3.62
CA TYR A 129 -3.88 -11.30 2.51
C TYR A 129 -3.61 -12.11 1.24
N VAL A 130 -2.34 -12.31 0.90
CA VAL A 130 -1.92 -13.13 -0.26
C VAL A 130 -2.29 -14.60 -0.10
N GLN A 131 -2.25 -15.11 1.13
CA GLN A 131 -2.70 -16.47 1.48
C GLN A 131 -4.23 -16.58 1.56
N GLY A 132 -4.98 -15.52 1.22
CA GLY A 132 -6.44 -15.48 1.31
C GLY A 132 -6.98 -15.41 2.74
N ARG A 133 -6.14 -15.08 3.73
CA ARG A 133 -6.49 -15.03 5.15
C ARG A 133 -6.14 -13.65 5.69
N GLY A 134 -6.96 -12.96 6.48
CA GLY A 134 -6.57 -11.61 6.92
C GLY A 134 -6.51 -10.57 5.78
N ARG A 135 -6.64 -9.31 6.18
CA ARG A 135 -7.18 -8.28 5.27
C ARG A 135 -6.39 -6.99 5.33
N ALA A 136 -5.23 -6.99 5.96
CA ALA A 136 -4.60 -5.76 6.40
C ALA A 136 -3.48 -5.31 5.45
N GLY A 137 -3.33 -3.99 5.31
CA GLY A 137 -2.32 -3.37 4.47
C GLY A 137 -2.35 -1.85 4.54
N TYR A 138 -1.81 -1.21 3.50
CA TYR A 138 -1.83 0.25 3.33
C TYR A 138 -2.14 0.63 1.89
N VAL A 139 -2.78 1.78 1.70
CA VAL A 139 -2.92 2.46 0.40
C VAL A 139 -2.40 3.88 0.54
N ASP A 140 -1.35 4.23 -0.19
CA ASP A 140 -0.69 5.54 -0.13
C ASP A 140 -0.39 6.01 1.31
N GLY A 141 0.09 5.08 2.16
CA GLY A 141 0.40 5.35 3.56
C GLY A 141 -0.79 5.30 4.52
N ASN A 142 -2.02 5.16 4.02
CA ASN A 142 -3.21 5.00 4.86
C ASN A 142 -3.39 3.53 5.23
N MET A 143 -3.26 3.21 6.52
CA MET A 143 -3.44 1.87 7.05
C MET A 143 -4.90 1.43 6.86
N CYS A 144 -5.18 0.27 6.28
CA CYS A 144 -6.57 -0.18 6.08
C CYS A 144 -6.71 -1.71 6.09
N ALA A 145 -7.94 -2.18 6.34
CA ALA A 145 -8.36 -3.53 6.01
C ALA A 145 -9.01 -3.57 4.62
N PHE A 146 -8.98 -4.70 3.93
CA PHE A 146 -9.59 -4.96 2.62
C PHE A 146 -10.74 -5.95 2.81
N SER A 147 -11.99 -5.55 2.55
CA SER A 147 -13.17 -6.39 2.82
C SER A 147 -13.23 -7.67 1.95
N ALA A 148 -13.89 -8.73 2.44
CA ALA A 148 -14.04 -10.00 1.72
C ALA A 148 -15.25 -10.07 0.77
N ALA A 149 -16.17 -9.09 0.79
CA ALA A 149 -17.31 -9.05 -0.13
C ALA A 149 -16.86 -8.80 -1.58
N ALA A 150 -15.63 -8.31 -1.75
CA ALA A 150 -14.92 -8.36 -3.00
C ALA A 150 -14.36 -9.76 -3.25
N ILE A 151 -15.16 -10.58 -3.95
CA ILE A 151 -14.67 -11.78 -4.63
C ILE A 151 -13.58 -11.30 -5.61
N GLY A 152 -12.34 -11.30 -5.13
CA GLY A 152 -11.25 -10.53 -5.71
C GLY A 152 -10.02 -10.41 -4.80
N SER A 153 -10.16 -10.75 -3.52
CA SER A 153 -9.11 -10.60 -2.49
C SER A 153 -7.90 -11.56 -2.57
N PRO A 154 -7.88 -12.53 -3.49
CA PRO A 154 -6.59 -12.96 -4.06
C PRO A 154 -6.46 -12.63 -5.55
N ALA A 155 -7.49 -12.12 -6.22
CA ALA A 155 -7.49 -11.90 -7.67
C ALA A 155 -6.43 -10.92 -8.12
N LEU A 156 -6.21 -9.77 -7.47
CA LEU A 156 -5.14 -8.85 -7.91
C LEU A 156 -3.75 -9.51 -7.82
N VAL A 157 -3.45 -10.17 -6.69
CA VAL A 157 -2.16 -10.84 -6.51
C VAL A 157 -2.06 -12.10 -7.37
N LYS A 158 -3.13 -12.88 -7.53
CA LYS A 158 -3.19 -14.03 -8.47
C LYS A 158 -3.09 -13.59 -9.92
N TRP A 159 -3.70 -12.47 -10.27
CA TRP A 159 -3.66 -11.86 -11.60
C TRP A 159 -2.22 -11.43 -11.93
N LEU A 160 -1.56 -10.79 -10.95
CA LEU A 160 -0.14 -10.47 -11.03
C LEU A 160 0.69 -11.76 -11.14
N LEU A 161 0.49 -12.76 -10.27
CA LEU A 161 1.22 -14.04 -10.31
C LEU A 161 1.02 -14.82 -11.62
N LYS A 162 -0.12 -14.69 -12.30
CA LYS A 162 -0.33 -15.30 -13.63
C LYS A 162 0.48 -14.64 -14.74
N ARG A 163 0.90 -13.38 -14.53
CA ARG A 163 1.56 -12.52 -15.54
C ARG A 163 3.02 -12.21 -15.18
N LEU A 164 3.53 -12.76 -14.09
CA LEU A 164 4.84 -12.51 -13.48
C LEU A 164 5.64 -13.79 -13.26
#